data_AF-A0A3D3R6U1-F1
#
_entry.id   AF-A0A3D3R6U1-F1
#
_cell.length_a   1.000
_cell.length_b   1.000
_cell.length_c   1.000
_cell.angle_alpha   90.00
_cell.angle_beta   90.00
_cell.angle_gamma   90.00
#
_symmetry.space_group_name_H-M   'P 1'
#
loop_
_entity.id
_entity.type
_entity.pdbx_description
1 polymer ?
#
loop_
_entity_poly.entity_id
_entity_poly.type
_entity_poly.pdbx_seq_one_letter_code
_entity_poly.pdbx_strand_id
1 'polypeptide(L)'
;MRWNKSSSAANTISVKRIRFLRRLIAGVFLLVAVVSVVPLGLNRISLAAENTTAKQSATQTASKKWPETAVYLPLDQLDAIMSRDKSGVLLSRNEYDSLKKQAKQGTGDIDLPSSNTLIYAADYQAKIVDRQLLIKATLFIRQFRQQLTVIDLPFSGVAVESAQLDQQPAMIARAASKTKMLQLFSQKSGEHQLVLQLSAPLNTVGSDQVSQFQLLPGVASQFKIELPRKQHLIVNELKVKPADTAGEVVSYEFPIGGTGQVVLKIT
;
A
#
# COMPACT_ATOMS: atom_id res chain seq x y z
N MET A 1 45.34 -11.44 62.03
CA MET A 1 45.34 -10.04 62.50
C MET A 1 44.85 -9.16 61.34
N ARG A 2 43.69 -8.50 61.51
CA ARG A 2 43.11 -7.36 60.75
C ARG A 2 42.93 -7.51 59.23
N TRP A 3 41.72 -7.83 58.72
CA TRP A 3 40.62 -6.90 58.37
C TRP A 3 41.06 -5.67 57.55
N ASN A 4 40.63 -5.58 56.29
CA ASN A 4 39.79 -4.45 55.91
C ASN A 4 38.85 -4.77 54.74
N LYS A 5 37.55 -4.61 54.99
CA LYS A 5 36.46 -4.57 54.01
C LYS A 5 36.47 -3.18 53.38
N SER A 6 36.28 -3.09 52.07
CA SER A 6 35.71 -1.88 51.47
C SER A 6 34.39 -2.26 50.79
N SER A 7 33.32 -1.95 51.50
CA SER A 7 31.95 -1.87 51.02
C SER A 7 31.71 -0.48 50.43
N SER A 8 31.16 -0.36 49.22
CA SER A 8 30.36 0.83 48.90
C SER A 8 29.26 0.56 47.88
N ALA A 9 28.04 0.61 48.41
CA ALA A 9 26.81 1.13 47.82
C ALA A 9 26.30 0.56 46.49
N ALA A 10 25.33 -0.33 46.64
CA ALA A 10 24.21 -0.52 45.73
C ALA A 10 23.51 0.81 45.44
N ASN A 11 23.24 1.10 44.16
CA ASN A 11 22.40 2.21 43.76
C ASN A 11 21.10 1.66 43.16
N THR A 12 20.15 1.39 44.04
CA THR A 12 18.74 1.14 43.75
C THR A 12 18.06 2.46 43.38
N ILE A 13 17.67 2.62 42.12
CA ILE A 13 16.83 3.74 41.69
C ILE A 13 15.36 3.37 41.90
N SER A 14 14.73 4.16 42.76
CA SER A 14 13.37 4.03 43.25
C SER A 14 12.32 4.46 42.22
N VAL A 15 11.18 3.78 42.30
CA VAL A 15 9.94 3.93 41.52
C VAL A 15 9.27 5.28 41.80
N LYS A 16 8.77 5.97 40.78
CA LYS A 16 7.70 6.96 40.95
C LYS A 16 6.59 6.79 39.91
N ARG A 17 5.52 6.11 40.33
CA ARG A 17 4.22 6.07 39.66
C ARG A 17 3.59 7.47 39.73
N ILE A 18 3.18 8.02 38.59
CA ILE A 18 2.36 9.23 38.54
C ILE A 18 0.96 8.82 38.06
N ARG A 19 -0.02 9.09 38.94
CA ARG A 19 -1.47 8.91 38.76
C ARG A 19 -2.11 10.30 38.84
N PHE A 20 -3.32 10.45 38.29
CA PHE A 20 -4.22 11.62 38.25
C PHE A 20 -3.94 12.63 37.11
N LEU A 21 -4.94 13.15 36.38
CA LEU A 21 -6.20 13.71 36.87
C LEU A 21 -7.26 13.80 35.75
N ARG A 22 -8.47 13.27 35.99
CA ARG A 22 -9.71 13.58 35.26
C ARG A 22 -10.25 14.93 35.76
N ARG A 23 -10.67 15.84 34.88
CA ARG A 23 -11.57 16.94 35.24
C ARG A 23 -12.64 17.20 34.17
N LEU A 24 -13.89 16.97 34.60
CA LEU A 24 -15.15 17.51 34.10
C LEU A 24 -15.11 19.05 34.08
N ILE A 25 -15.69 19.69 33.06
CA ILE A 25 -16.32 21.02 33.17
C ILE A 25 -17.63 21.03 32.38
N ALA A 26 -18.67 21.50 33.04
CA ALA A 26 -20.05 21.67 32.59
C ALA A 26 -20.37 23.17 32.35
N GLY A 27 -21.48 23.43 31.64
CA GLY A 27 -22.15 24.74 31.51
C GLY A 27 -21.86 25.43 30.16
N VAL A 28 -22.81 26.05 29.44
CA VAL A 28 -23.93 26.89 29.90
C VAL A 28 -25.03 26.98 28.83
N PHE A 29 -26.28 27.02 29.31
CA PHE A 29 -27.56 27.32 28.64
C PHE A 29 -27.64 28.77 28.13
N LEU A 30 -28.31 29.01 26.99
CA LEU A 30 -29.07 30.26 26.80
C LEU A 30 -30.30 30.03 25.90
N LEU A 31 -31.41 30.59 26.36
CA LEU A 31 -32.80 30.37 25.97
C LEU A 31 -33.33 31.71 25.46
N VAL A 32 -33.97 31.77 24.29
CA VAL A 32 -34.74 32.95 23.86
C VAL A 32 -36.07 32.49 23.23
N ALA A 33 -37.16 32.92 23.85
CA ALA A 33 -38.53 32.86 23.38
C ALA A 33 -38.92 34.20 22.73
N VAL A 34 -39.88 34.23 21.79
CA VAL A 34 -40.97 35.24 21.66
C VAL A 34 -42.11 34.67 20.77
N VAL A 35 -43.35 35.00 21.16
CA VAL A 35 -44.68 34.61 20.67
C VAL A 35 -45.38 35.79 19.96
N SER A 36 -46.27 35.57 18.97
CA SER A 36 -47.48 36.39 18.59
C SER A 36 -48.14 35.82 17.30
N VAL A 37 -49.36 35.24 17.24
CA VAL A 37 -50.79 35.70 17.28
C VAL A 37 -51.36 36.37 16.00
N VAL A 38 -52.05 35.56 15.13
CA VAL A 38 -53.43 35.60 14.48
C VAL A 38 -54.10 36.99 14.22
N PRO A 39 -54.83 37.31 13.10
CA PRO A 39 -56.18 36.74 12.77
C PRO A 39 -56.79 36.73 11.32
N LEU A 40 -57.87 35.93 11.22
CA LEU A 40 -59.16 35.94 10.46
C LEU A 40 -59.39 36.71 9.13
N GLY A 41 -60.14 36.05 8.22
CA GLY A 41 -61.41 36.61 7.66
C GLY A 41 -61.77 36.37 6.18
N LEU A 42 -62.82 35.56 5.93
CA LEU A 42 -63.97 35.69 4.97
C LEU A 42 -63.68 36.04 3.47
N ASN A 43 -64.37 35.55 2.41
CA ASN A 43 -65.81 35.31 2.19
C ASN A 43 -66.08 34.85 0.71
N ARG A 44 -67.18 34.09 0.46
CA ARG A 44 -68.17 34.18 -0.68
C ARG A 44 -67.75 33.65 -2.08
N ILE A 45 -68.55 33.01 -2.95
CA ILE A 45 -69.98 32.64 -3.20
C ILE A 45 -69.91 31.51 -4.28
N SER A 46 -70.47 30.30 -4.15
CA SER A 46 -71.85 29.78 -4.31
C SER A 46 -72.56 29.95 -5.68
N LEU A 47 -73.33 28.91 -6.04
CA LEU A 47 -74.41 28.79 -7.06
C LEU A 47 -73.94 28.52 -8.51
N ALA A 48 -73.93 27.27 -8.99
CA ALA A 48 -75.06 26.36 -9.29
C ALA A 48 -76.00 26.92 -10.37
N ALA A 49 -75.92 26.36 -11.58
CA ALA A 49 -77.03 26.27 -12.51
C ALA A 49 -76.86 25.00 -13.36
N GLU A 50 -77.96 24.28 -13.44
CA GLU A 50 -78.09 22.87 -13.69
C GLU A 50 -78.69 22.64 -15.08
N ASN A 51 -78.19 21.59 -15.74
CA ASN A 51 -78.81 20.76 -16.76
C ASN A 51 -79.42 21.39 -18.02
N THR A 52 -78.90 20.96 -19.18
CA THR A 52 -79.67 20.02 -20.03
C THR A 52 -78.83 19.43 -21.18
N THR A 53 -78.64 18.12 -21.10
CA THR A 53 -78.84 17.12 -22.17
C THR A 53 -78.13 17.29 -23.53
N ALA A 54 -77.10 16.46 -23.79
CA ALA A 54 -77.07 15.52 -24.92
C ALA A 54 -75.79 14.63 -24.90
N LYS A 55 -75.99 13.33 -25.11
CA LYS A 55 -74.99 12.26 -25.15
C LYS A 55 -74.05 12.39 -26.36
N GLN A 56 -72.76 12.08 -26.21
CA GLN A 56 -72.08 10.90 -26.81
C GLN A 56 -70.54 10.99 -26.74
N SER A 57 -69.97 10.03 -26.00
CA SER A 57 -68.70 9.31 -26.15
C SER A 57 -67.49 9.97 -26.87
N ALA A 58 -66.41 10.20 -26.12
CA ALA A 58 -65.10 9.51 -26.28
C ALA A 58 -64.05 10.12 -25.35
N THR A 59 -63.52 9.31 -24.43
CA THR A 59 -62.33 9.63 -23.63
C THR A 59 -61.08 9.29 -24.46
N GLN A 60 -60.09 10.18 -24.57
CA GLN A 60 -58.71 9.77 -24.90
C GLN A 60 -57.64 10.81 -24.47
N THR A 61 -57.18 10.57 -23.24
CA THR A 61 -55.84 10.60 -22.66
C THR A 61 -54.77 11.55 -23.23
N ALA A 62 -54.31 12.46 -22.36
CA ALA A 62 -53.20 13.37 -22.54
C ALA A 62 -51.86 12.66 -22.85
N SER A 63 -51.13 13.20 -23.84
CA SER A 63 -49.83 12.72 -24.32
C SER A 63 -48.70 13.00 -23.32
N LYS A 64 -47.92 11.96 -22.99
CA LYS A 64 -46.71 12.04 -22.16
C LYS A 64 -45.52 12.38 -23.06
N LYS A 65 -44.93 13.57 -22.88
CA LYS A 65 -43.77 14.05 -23.66
C LYS A 65 -42.49 13.29 -23.28
N TRP A 66 -41.80 12.72 -24.27
CA TRP A 66 -40.54 11.99 -24.10
C TRP A 66 -39.34 12.96 -24.01
N PRO A 67 -38.27 12.59 -23.30
CA PRO A 67 -37.05 13.40 -23.22
C PRO A 67 -36.36 13.52 -24.59
N GLU A 68 -35.65 14.63 -24.83
CA GLU A 68 -34.97 14.93 -26.11
C GLU A 68 -33.87 13.93 -26.50
N THR A 69 -33.45 13.07 -25.58
CA THR A 69 -32.49 11.99 -25.80
C THR A 69 -33.13 10.66 -26.21
N ALA A 70 -34.45 10.61 -26.38
CA ALA A 70 -35.14 9.41 -26.82
C ALA A 70 -34.81 9.11 -28.30
N VAL A 71 -34.07 8.01 -28.53
CA VAL A 71 -33.86 7.45 -29.87
C VAL A 71 -34.89 6.35 -30.10
N TYR A 72 -35.64 6.43 -31.20
CA TYR A 72 -36.63 5.42 -31.57
C TYR A 72 -35.94 4.16 -32.10
N LEU A 73 -36.13 3.03 -31.41
CA LEU A 73 -35.61 1.73 -31.80
C LEU A 73 -36.77 0.85 -32.30
N PRO A 74 -36.81 0.47 -33.59
CA PRO A 74 -37.71 -0.55 -34.09
C PRO A 74 -37.45 -1.88 -33.38
N LEU A 75 -38.52 -2.57 -32.94
CA LEU A 75 -38.41 -3.84 -32.20
C LEU A 75 -37.61 -4.88 -32.98
N ASP A 76 -37.73 -4.89 -34.30
CA ASP A 76 -37.06 -5.84 -35.21
C ASP A 76 -35.52 -5.68 -35.24
N GLN A 77 -35.01 -4.53 -34.79
CA GLN A 77 -33.56 -4.23 -34.76
C GLN A 77 -32.95 -4.47 -33.37
N LEU A 78 -33.77 -4.72 -32.35
CA LEU A 78 -33.31 -4.97 -30.98
C LEU A 78 -32.59 -6.32 -30.87
N ASP A 79 -33.14 -7.35 -31.50
CA ASP A 79 -32.58 -8.70 -31.48
C ASP A 79 -31.19 -8.76 -32.13
N ALA A 80 -30.92 -7.95 -33.16
CA ALA A 80 -29.63 -7.91 -33.84
C ALA A 80 -28.50 -7.33 -32.96
N ILE A 81 -28.82 -6.39 -32.07
CA ILE A 81 -27.86 -5.80 -31.12
C ILE A 81 -27.64 -6.76 -29.95
N MET A 82 -28.71 -7.33 -29.40
CA MET A 82 -28.61 -8.28 -28.27
C MET A 82 -27.95 -9.60 -28.67
N SER A 83 -27.94 -9.94 -29.96
CA SER A 83 -27.30 -11.16 -30.47
C SER A 83 -25.78 -11.06 -30.59
N ARG A 84 -25.17 -9.86 -30.55
CA ARG A 84 -23.71 -9.69 -30.61
C ARG A 84 -23.00 -10.28 -29.39
N ASP A 85 -23.65 -10.27 -28.24
CA ASP A 85 -23.09 -10.74 -26.97
C ASP A 85 -23.50 -12.18 -26.61
N LYS A 86 -24.21 -12.90 -27.50
CA LYS A 86 -24.67 -14.28 -27.26
C LYS A 86 -23.53 -15.30 -27.12
N SER A 87 -22.32 -14.94 -27.55
CA SER A 87 -21.08 -15.72 -27.36
C SER A 87 -20.30 -15.20 -26.13
N GLY A 88 -21.04 -14.89 -25.06
CA GLY A 88 -20.64 -13.89 -24.08
C GLY A 88 -19.61 -14.35 -23.05
N VAL A 89 -18.52 -13.58 -22.93
CA VAL A 89 -17.62 -13.54 -21.77
C VAL A 89 -18.24 -12.75 -20.59
N LEU A 90 -19.41 -12.13 -20.82
CA LEU A 90 -20.06 -11.21 -19.88
C LEU A 90 -21.15 -11.90 -19.04
N LEU A 91 -21.31 -11.42 -17.81
CA LEU A 91 -22.30 -11.89 -16.83
C LEU A 91 -23.73 -11.47 -17.22
N SER A 92 -24.72 -12.27 -16.83
CA SER A 92 -26.12 -11.86 -16.94
C SER A 92 -26.42 -10.67 -16.02
N ARG A 93 -27.45 -9.89 -16.34
CA ARG A 93 -27.82 -8.71 -15.56
C ARG A 93 -28.13 -9.04 -14.09
N ASN A 94 -28.80 -10.16 -13.86
CA ASN A 94 -29.18 -10.61 -12.53
C ASN A 94 -27.95 -11.01 -11.70
N GLU A 95 -26.99 -11.71 -12.31
CA GLU A 95 -25.72 -12.07 -11.67
C GLU A 95 -24.89 -10.82 -11.37
N TYR A 96 -24.79 -9.88 -12.30
CA TYR A 96 -24.13 -8.60 -12.09
C TYR A 96 -24.74 -7.84 -10.89
N ASP A 97 -26.07 -7.71 -10.84
CA ASP A 97 -26.74 -6.97 -9.77
C ASP A 97 -26.61 -7.68 -8.41
N SER A 98 -26.56 -9.02 -8.41
CA SER A 98 -26.30 -9.83 -7.20
C SER A 98 -24.87 -9.63 -6.68
N LEU A 99 -23.86 -9.80 -7.55
CA LEU A 99 -22.45 -9.61 -7.21
C LEU A 99 -22.17 -8.16 -6.77
N LYS A 100 -22.82 -7.19 -7.40
CA LYS A 100 -22.72 -5.77 -7.01
C LYS A 100 -23.30 -5.50 -5.62
N LYS A 101 -24.41 -6.16 -5.26
CA LYS A 101 -24.96 -6.08 -3.89
C LYS A 101 -24.02 -6.74 -2.89
N GLN A 102 -23.48 -7.91 -3.21
CA GLN A 102 -22.50 -8.61 -2.36
C GLN A 102 -21.24 -7.78 -2.15
N ALA A 103 -20.68 -7.16 -3.20
CA ALA A 103 -19.51 -6.29 -3.10
C ALA A 103 -19.76 -5.04 -2.22
N LYS A 104 -20.98 -4.48 -2.26
CA LYS A 104 -21.40 -3.37 -1.39
C LYS A 104 -21.68 -3.80 0.06
N GLN A 105 -21.94 -5.09 0.29
CA GLN A 105 -22.17 -5.64 1.62
C GLN A 105 -20.86 -6.11 2.27
N GLY A 106 -19.93 -6.64 1.47
CA GLY A 106 -18.57 -7.03 1.87
C GLY A 106 -17.60 -5.86 2.10
N THR A 107 -18.07 -4.61 2.06
CA THR A 107 -17.31 -3.44 2.51
C THR A 107 -17.28 -3.27 4.04
N GLY A 108 -18.00 -4.11 4.80
CA GLY A 108 -17.86 -4.22 6.24
C GLY A 108 -16.92 -5.37 6.59
N ASP A 109 -15.81 -5.05 7.26
CA ASP A 109 -14.65 -5.91 7.53
C ASP A 109 -13.89 -6.36 6.27
N ILE A 110 -12.94 -5.51 5.86
CA ILE A 110 -11.89 -5.91 4.94
C ILE A 110 -11.15 -7.08 5.61
N ASP A 111 -11.28 -8.28 5.05
CA ASP A 111 -10.48 -9.45 5.45
C ASP A 111 -9.01 -9.18 5.06
N LEU A 112 -8.31 -8.46 5.93
CA LEU A 112 -6.91 -8.14 5.75
C LEU A 112 -6.13 -9.45 5.86
N PRO A 113 -5.08 -9.64 5.04
CA PRO A 113 -4.20 -10.80 5.16
C PRO A 113 -3.75 -11.00 6.61
N SER A 114 -3.61 -12.26 7.02
CA SER A 114 -3.08 -12.59 8.36
C SER A 114 -1.69 -11.99 8.59
N SER A 115 -0.92 -11.80 7.52
CA SER A 115 0.31 -11.00 7.51
C SER A 115 -0.03 -9.51 7.60
N ASN A 116 0.41 -8.84 8.66
CA ASN A 116 0.22 -7.40 8.85
C ASN A 116 0.94 -6.53 7.81
N THR A 117 1.96 -7.10 7.14
CA THR A 117 2.81 -6.43 6.17
C THR A 117 3.23 -7.38 5.04
N LEU A 118 3.40 -6.84 3.85
CA LEU A 118 3.95 -7.51 2.67
C LEU A 118 5.06 -6.66 2.04
N ILE A 119 6.21 -7.26 1.74
CA ILE A 119 7.20 -6.66 0.83
C ILE A 119 6.91 -7.24 -0.55
N TYR A 120 6.56 -6.39 -1.53
CA TYR A 120 6.10 -6.87 -2.84
C TYR A 120 7.14 -6.66 -3.96
N ALA A 121 8.10 -5.75 -3.78
CA ALA A 121 9.17 -5.52 -4.73
C ALA A 121 10.42 -4.98 -4.03
N ALA A 122 11.59 -5.19 -4.64
CA ALA A 122 12.82 -4.53 -4.25
C ALA A 122 13.73 -4.25 -5.45
N ASP A 123 14.29 -3.04 -5.50
CA ASP A 123 15.25 -2.62 -6.51
C ASP A 123 16.63 -2.43 -5.88
N TYR A 124 17.65 -2.97 -6.54
CA TYR A 124 19.03 -2.90 -6.06
C TYR A 124 19.92 -2.22 -7.09
N GLN A 125 20.68 -1.24 -6.64
CA GLN A 125 21.69 -0.54 -7.44
C GLN A 125 23.03 -0.62 -6.73
N ALA A 126 24.05 -1.10 -7.42
CA ALA A 126 25.37 -1.30 -6.85
C ALA A 126 26.44 -0.53 -7.63
N LYS A 127 27.43 -0.04 -6.88
CA LYS A 127 28.67 0.53 -7.41
C LYS A 127 29.85 0.01 -6.60
N ILE A 128 31.01 -0.10 -7.24
CA ILE A 128 32.25 -0.44 -6.55
C ILE A 128 32.86 0.85 -6.00
N VAL A 129 33.17 0.86 -4.70
CA VAL A 129 33.96 1.92 -4.07
C VAL A 129 35.08 1.23 -3.29
N ASP A 130 36.32 1.53 -3.66
CA ASP A 130 37.53 0.90 -3.14
C ASP A 130 37.50 -0.64 -3.22
N ARG A 131 37.26 -1.31 -2.09
CA ARG A 131 37.21 -2.79 -1.96
C ARG A 131 35.85 -3.27 -1.47
N GLN A 132 34.79 -2.50 -1.75
CA GLN A 132 33.45 -2.79 -1.29
C GLN A 132 32.44 -2.53 -2.41
N LEU A 133 31.37 -3.31 -2.38
CA LEU A 133 30.16 -3.04 -3.14
C LEU A 133 29.25 -2.18 -2.28
N LEU A 134 29.00 -0.94 -2.68
CA LEU A 134 27.94 -0.11 -2.11
C LEU A 134 26.65 -0.38 -2.86
N ILE A 135 25.67 -0.91 -2.14
CA ILE A 135 24.39 -1.36 -2.67
C ILE A 135 23.29 -0.48 -2.07
N LYS A 136 22.64 0.31 -2.91
CA LYS A 136 21.40 1.00 -2.57
C LYS A 136 20.23 0.05 -2.82
N ALA A 137 19.56 -0.36 -1.76
CA ALA A 137 18.35 -1.17 -1.83
C ALA A 137 17.10 -0.30 -1.61
N THR A 138 16.12 -0.41 -2.50
CA THR A 138 14.82 0.25 -2.37
C THR A 138 13.75 -0.82 -2.27
N LEU A 139 13.12 -0.94 -1.10
CA LEU A 139 12.12 -1.96 -0.82
C LEU A 139 10.75 -1.30 -0.78
N PHE A 140 9.77 -1.95 -1.40
CA PHE A 140 8.38 -1.49 -1.41
C PHE A 140 7.52 -2.36 -0.49
N ILE A 141 6.91 -1.71 0.48
CA ILE A 141 6.26 -2.35 1.62
C ILE A 141 4.80 -1.91 1.67
N ARG A 142 3.88 -2.86 1.77
CA ARG A 142 2.47 -2.61 2.06
C ARG A 142 2.17 -3.05 3.49
N GLN A 143 1.79 -2.10 4.35
CA GLN A 143 1.33 -2.38 5.71
C GLN A 143 -0.19 -2.23 5.79
N PHE A 144 -0.87 -3.27 6.27
CA PHE A 144 -2.33 -3.35 6.24
C PHE A 144 -2.99 -2.74 7.48
N ARG A 145 -2.32 -2.83 8.64
CA ARG A 145 -2.85 -2.39 9.94
C ARG A 145 -2.00 -1.30 10.55
N GLN A 146 -2.66 -0.30 11.15
CA GLN A 146 -2.00 0.77 11.90
C GLN A 146 -1.59 0.29 13.29
N GLN A 147 -0.59 -0.59 13.34
CA GLN A 147 -0.06 -1.16 14.57
C GLN A 147 1.45 -1.37 14.43
N LEU A 148 2.15 -1.34 15.55
CA LEU A 148 3.60 -1.61 15.55
C LEU A 148 3.84 -3.03 15.03
N THR A 149 4.50 -3.12 13.89
CA THR A 149 4.83 -4.37 13.22
C THR A 149 6.33 -4.45 13.05
N VAL A 150 6.87 -5.64 13.31
CA VAL A 150 8.27 -5.98 13.06
C VAL A 150 8.34 -6.68 11.72
N ILE A 151 9.17 -6.16 10.83
CA ILE A 151 9.39 -6.69 9.49
C ILE A 151 10.81 -7.25 9.44
N ASP A 152 10.91 -8.56 9.29
CA ASP A 152 12.18 -9.25 9.21
C ASP A 152 12.80 -9.07 7.83
N LEU A 153 14.07 -8.65 7.83
CA LEU A 153 14.86 -8.39 6.64
C LEU A 153 16.04 -9.37 6.65
N PRO A 154 15.92 -10.54 6.00
CA PRO A 154 16.89 -11.64 6.07
C PRO A 154 18.15 -11.38 5.21
N PHE A 155 18.72 -10.18 5.31
CA PHE A 155 19.98 -9.82 4.67
C PHE A 155 21.16 -10.52 5.35
N SER A 156 22.08 -11.05 4.56
CA SER A 156 23.33 -11.63 5.06
C SER A 156 24.52 -11.26 4.17
N GLY A 157 25.74 -11.28 4.71
CA GLY A 157 26.94 -10.84 3.98
C GLY A 157 27.01 -9.34 3.68
N VAL A 158 26.07 -8.54 4.22
CA VAL A 158 26.01 -7.08 4.06
C VAL A 158 25.99 -6.35 5.40
N ALA A 159 26.66 -5.21 5.45
CA ALA A 159 26.54 -4.21 6.50
C ALA A 159 25.48 -3.17 6.12
N VAL A 160 24.82 -2.59 7.12
CA VAL A 160 23.85 -1.49 6.92
C VAL A 160 24.55 -0.19 7.29
N GLU A 161 24.63 0.74 6.34
CA GLU A 161 25.27 2.05 6.52
C GLU A 161 24.24 3.13 6.83
N SER A 162 23.06 3.05 6.22
CA SER A 162 21.93 3.92 6.55
C SER A 162 20.61 3.26 6.16
N ALA A 163 19.52 3.74 6.78
CA ALA A 163 18.18 3.28 6.52
C ALA A 163 17.19 4.44 6.63
N GLN A 164 16.32 4.58 5.63
CA GLN A 164 15.28 5.60 5.59
C GLN A 164 13.94 4.97 5.22
N LEU A 165 12.91 5.20 6.03
CA LEU A 165 11.54 4.84 5.74
C LEU A 165 10.80 6.13 5.38
N ASP A 166 10.26 6.19 4.17
CA ASP A 166 9.55 7.37 3.65
C ASP A 166 10.36 8.67 3.84
N GLN A 167 11.65 8.62 3.45
CA GLN A 167 12.62 9.73 3.54
C GLN A 167 13.01 10.16 4.96
N GLN A 168 12.52 9.48 6.00
CA GLN A 168 12.89 9.72 7.39
C GLN A 168 13.78 8.59 7.91
N PRO A 169 14.67 8.82 8.89
CA PRO A 169 15.46 7.75 9.49
C PRO A 169 14.58 6.56 9.93
N ALA A 170 14.88 5.38 9.42
CA ALA A 170 14.10 4.18 9.72
C ALA A 170 14.44 3.65 11.12
N MET A 171 13.42 3.15 11.83
CA MET A 171 13.62 2.41 13.08
C MET A 171 14.04 0.98 12.75
N ILE A 172 15.34 0.73 12.73
CA ILE A 172 15.90 -0.60 12.47
C ILE A 172 16.71 -1.12 13.67
N ALA A 173 16.68 -2.44 13.88
CA ALA A 173 17.52 -3.11 14.86
C ALA A 173 18.00 -4.47 14.33
N ARG A 174 18.98 -5.07 15.01
CA ARG A 174 19.31 -6.48 14.80
C ARG A 174 18.70 -7.29 15.93
N ALA A 175 18.05 -8.40 15.59
CA ALA A 175 17.50 -9.33 16.57
C ALA A 175 18.61 -9.83 17.52
N ALA A 176 18.28 -10.01 18.80
CA ALA A 176 19.21 -10.54 19.81
C ALA A 176 19.52 -12.05 19.64
N SER A 177 19.06 -12.66 18.54
CA SER A 177 19.29 -14.06 18.21
C SER A 177 20.70 -14.29 17.65
N LYS A 178 21.10 -15.57 17.56
CA LYS A 178 22.37 -15.96 16.90
C LYS A 178 22.47 -15.46 15.45
N THR A 179 21.35 -15.34 14.75
CA THR A 179 21.30 -14.92 13.34
C THR A 179 21.45 -13.41 13.16
N LYS A 180 21.30 -12.59 14.21
CA LYS A 180 21.41 -11.11 14.16
C LYS A 180 20.67 -10.48 12.98
N MET A 181 19.50 -11.04 12.67
CA MET A 181 18.66 -10.65 11.54
C MET A 181 18.26 -9.17 11.65
N LEU A 182 18.28 -8.45 10.53
CA LEU A 182 17.85 -7.06 10.49
C LEU A 182 16.32 -7.01 10.61
N GLN A 183 15.81 -6.09 11.41
CA GLN A 183 14.38 -5.89 11.64
C GLN A 183 14.04 -4.42 11.46
N LEU A 184 12.97 -4.15 10.72
CA LEU A 184 12.37 -2.83 10.58
C LEU A 184 11.12 -2.76 11.47
N PHE A 185 10.98 -1.67 12.21
CA PHE A 185 9.80 -1.39 13.02
C PHE A 185 8.97 -0.30 12.32
N SER A 186 7.72 -0.60 12.00
CA SER A 186 6.78 0.35 11.38
C SER A 186 5.40 0.26 12.02
N GLN A 187 4.74 1.41 12.19
CA GLN A 187 3.41 1.51 12.80
C GLN A 187 2.33 2.01 11.84
N LYS A 188 2.73 2.72 10.78
CA LYS A 188 1.79 3.36 9.86
C LYS A 188 1.24 2.31 8.89
N SER A 189 -0.05 2.38 8.59
CA SER A 189 -0.66 1.61 7.51
C SER A 189 -0.49 2.34 6.18
N GLY A 190 -0.44 1.59 5.09
CA GLY A 190 -0.33 2.13 3.75
C GLY A 190 0.86 1.55 3.00
N GLU A 191 1.26 2.25 1.94
CA GLU A 191 2.48 1.98 1.19
C GLU A 191 3.64 2.76 1.79
N HIS A 192 4.76 2.07 1.91
CA HIS A 192 5.99 2.60 2.47
C HIS A 192 7.17 2.22 1.60
N GLN A 193 8.13 3.13 1.50
CA GLN A 193 9.38 2.92 0.80
C GLN A 193 10.53 2.90 1.81
N LEU A 194 11.21 1.75 1.92
CA LEU A 194 12.43 1.63 2.72
C LEU A 194 13.64 1.70 1.79
N VAL A 195 14.48 2.72 1.99
CA VAL A 195 15.77 2.87 1.31
C VAL A 195 16.89 2.50 2.27
N LEU A 196 17.69 1.51 1.91
CA LEU A 196 18.87 1.08 2.65
C LEU A 196 20.12 1.38 1.84
N GLN A 197 21.15 1.89 2.50
CA GLN A 197 22.53 1.84 1.99
C GLN A 197 23.20 0.65 2.66
N LEU A 198 23.64 -0.30 1.84
CA LEU A 198 24.27 -1.54 2.26
C LEU A 198 25.69 -1.59 1.71
N SER A 199 26.60 -2.26 2.42
CA SER A 199 27.93 -2.57 1.90
C SER A 199 28.27 -4.05 2.02
N ALA A 200 28.82 -4.61 0.94
CA ALA A 200 29.34 -5.97 0.91
C ALA A 200 30.85 -5.96 0.65
N PRO A 201 31.64 -6.84 1.28
CA PRO A 201 33.07 -6.93 1.01
C PRO A 201 33.31 -7.44 -0.41
N LEU A 202 34.26 -6.83 -1.12
CA LEU A 202 34.73 -7.30 -2.42
C LEU A 202 36.15 -7.82 -2.27
N ASN A 203 36.27 -9.14 -2.13
CA ASN A 203 37.53 -9.83 -1.87
C ASN A 203 38.26 -10.14 -3.17
N THR A 204 39.59 -10.07 -3.16
CA THR A 204 40.40 -10.48 -4.32
C THR A 204 40.80 -11.94 -4.18
N VAL A 205 40.52 -12.75 -5.20
CA VAL A 205 40.90 -14.17 -5.28
C VAL A 205 41.64 -14.39 -6.59
N GLY A 206 42.97 -14.44 -6.53
CA GLY A 206 43.80 -14.41 -7.75
C GLY A 206 43.67 -13.06 -8.46
N SER A 207 43.23 -13.09 -9.72
CA SER A 207 42.91 -11.88 -10.50
C SER A 207 41.44 -11.49 -10.43
N ASP A 208 40.58 -12.35 -9.88
CA ASP A 208 39.13 -12.13 -9.80
C ASP A 208 38.79 -11.33 -8.53
N GLN A 209 37.71 -10.54 -8.60
CA GLN A 209 37.07 -9.95 -7.43
C GLN A 209 35.76 -10.66 -7.13
N VAL A 210 35.55 -11.07 -5.88
CA VAL A 210 34.42 -11.90 -5.46
C VAL A 210 33.71 -11.29 -4.26
N SER A 211 32.38 -11.26 -4.30
CA SER A 211 31.52 -10.90 -3.18
C SER A 211 30.40 -11.92 -3.03
N GLN A 212 30.06 -12.26 -1.78
CA GLN A 212 28.98 -13.18 -1.46
C GLN A 212 28.06 -12.57 -0.42
N PHE A 213 26.78 -12.50 -0.75
CA PHE A 213 25.76 -11.91 0.11
C PHE A 213 24.38 -12.48 -0.20
N GLN A 214 23.42 -12.19 0.69
CA GLN A 214 22.02 -12.54 0.51
C GLN A 214 21.17 -11.28 0.61
N LEU A 215 20.35 -11.07 -0.42
CA LEU A 215 19.31 -10.05 -0.49
C LEU A 215 17.94 -10.64 -0.12
N LEU A 216 16.86 -9.89 -0.32
CA LEU A 216 15.54 -10.40 0.02
C LEU A 216 15.17 -11.62 -0.85
N PRO A 217 14.80 -12.75 -0.25
CA PRO A 217 14.25 -13.89 -0.95
C PRO A 217 12.74 -13.73 -1.19
N GLY A 218 12.21 -14.42 -2.19
CA GLY A 218 10.77 -14.54 -2.44
C GLY A 218 10.06 -13.26 -2.91
N VAL A 219 10.81 -12.22 -3.29
CA VAL A 219 10.26 -10.94 -3.77
C VAL A 219 10.70 -10.68 -5.20
N ALA A 220 9.86 -10.01 -5.99
CA ALA A 220 10.26 -9.58 -7.32
C ALA A 220 11.37 -8.53 -7.18
N SER A 221 12.56 -8.81 -7.71
CA SER A 221 13.66 -7.87 -7.60
C SER A 221 14.56 -7.81 -8.82
N GLN A 222 15.13 -6.62 -9.00
CA GLN A 222 16.06 -6.31 -10.07
C GLN A 222 17.37 -5.80 -9.48
N PHE A 223 18.49 -6.29 -9.98
CA PHE A 223 19.81 -5.83 -9.57
C PHE A 223 20.53 -5.19 -10.75
N LYS A 224 21.04 -3.99 -10.51
CA LYS A 224 21.83 -3.22 -11.45
C LYS A 224 23.21 -2.92 -10.86
N ILE A 225 24.26 -3.15 -11.63
CA ILE A 225 25.63 -2.79 -11.25
C ILE A 225 26.34 -2.11 -12.41
N GLU A 226 27.18 -1.13 -12.09
CA GLU A 226 28.04 -0.44 -13.03
C GLU A 226 29.48 -0.91 -12.88
N LEU A 227 30.09 -1.34 -13.99
CA LEU A 227 31.46 -1.83 -14.04
C LEU A 227 32.24 -1.19 -15.20
N PRO A 228 33.56 -1.00 -15.09
CA PRO A 228 34.41 -0.65 -16.23
C PRO A 228 34.28 -1.65 -17.38
N ARG A 229 34.28 -1.17 -18.63
CA ARG A 229 34.06 -1.98 -19.85
C ARG A 229 34.99 -3.19 -20.00
N LYS A 230 36.20 -3.10 -19.46
CA LYS A 230 37.21 -4.18 -19.50
C LYS A 230 36.90 -5.35 -18.55
N GLN A 231 35.94 -5.19 -17.65
CA GLN A 231 35.55 -6.19 -16.67
C GLN A 231 34.30 -6.93 -17.11
N HIS A 232 34.23 -8.20 -16.75
CA HIS A 232 33.06 -9.05 -16.99
C HIS A 232 32.41 -9.48 -15.68
N LEU A 233 31.08 -9.56 -15.72
CA LEU A 233 30.29 -9.98 -14.57
C LEU A 233 29.84 -11.44 -14.70
N ILE A 234 30.09 -12.20 -13.65
CA ILE A 234 29.54 -13.53 -13.43
C ILE A 234 28.71 -13.48 -12.14
N VAL A 235 27.47 -13.94 -12.20
CA VAL A 235 26.54 -14.00 -11.07
C VAL A 235 26.09 -15.44 -10.90
N ASN A 236 26.31 -16.02 -9.72
CA ASN A 236 25.94 -17.41 -9.43
C ASN A 236 26.42 -18.38 -10.52
N GLU A 237 27.70 -18.23 -10.91
CA GLU A 237 28.37 -19.02 -11.97
C GLU A 237 27.86 -18.77 -13.40
N LEU A 238 26.91 -17.86 -13.60
CA LEU A 238 26.37 -17.50 -14.90
C LEU A 238 26.97 -16.18 -15.40
N LYS A 239 27.52 -16.19 -16.63
CA LYS A 239 28.03 -14.97 -17.26
C LYS A 239 26.85 -14.06 -17.64
N VAL A 240 26.85 -12.83 -17.14
CA VAL A 240 25.82 -11.84 -17.42
C VAL A 240 26.26 -10.98 -18.61
N LYS A 241 25.35 -10.75 -19.56
CA LYS A 241 25.61 -9.82 -20.66
C LYS A 241 25.33 -8.39 -20.20
N PRO A 242 26.13 -7.41 -20.64
CA PRO A 242 25.84 -6.02 -20.34
C PRO A 242 24.51 -5.57 -20.97
N ALA A 243 23.77 -4.74 -20.26
CA ALA A 243 22.49 -4.19 -20.71
C ALA A 243 22.67 -3.03 -21.70
N ASP A 244 23.75 -2.27 -21.55
CA ASP A 244 24.20 -1.23 -22.48
C ASP A 244 25.69 -1.42 -22.74
N THR A 245 26.17 -1.07 -23.93
CA THR A 245 27.59 -1.16 -24.32
C THR A 245 28.20 0.18 -24.70
N ALA A 246 27.46 1.28 -24.51
CA ALA A 246 27.96 2.62 -24.76
C ALA A 246 28.82 3.13 -23.59
N GLY A 247 30.02 3.63 -23.90
CA GLY A 247 30.90 4.31 -22.93
C GLY A 247 31.96 3.42 -22.25
N GLU A 248 32.68 4.03 -21.30
CA GLU A 248 33.75 3.36 -20.52
C GLU A 248 33.23 2.58 -19.32
N VAL A 249 32.05 2.95 -18.82
CA VAL A 249 31.32 2.26 -17.74
C VAL A 249 30.10 1.60 -18.35
N VAL A 250 29.94 0.33 -18.04
CA VAL A 250 28.94 -0.56 -18.61
C VAL A 250 28.00 -1.02 -17.50
N SER A 251 26.70 -0.99 -17.77
CA SER A 251 25.70 -1.46 -16.82
C SER A 251 25.33 -2.92 -17.07
N TYR A 252 25.29 -3.69 -15.99
CA TYR A 252 24.80 -5.06 -15.96
C TYR A 252 23.52 -5.12 -15.15
N GLU A 253 22.56 -5.90 -15.66
CA GLU A 253 21.24 -6.01 -15.09
C GLU A 253 20.80 -7.48 -15.04
N PHE A 254 20.35 -7.96 -13.88
CA PHE A 254 19.89 -9.34 -13.69
C PHE A 254 18.85 -9.47 -12.57
N PRO A 255 17.85 -10.36 -12.72
CA PRO A 255 16.80 -10.53 -11.72
C PRO A 255 17.32 -11.23 -10.47
N ILE A 256 16.74 -10.87 -9.33
CA ILE A 256 16.92 -11.52 -8.04
C ILE A 256 15.52 -11.83 -7.48
N GLY A 257 15.33 -12.96 -6.84
CA GLY A 257 14.03 -13.24 -6.21
C GLY A 257 13.85 -14.64 -5.67
N GLY A 258 14.60 -15.65 -6.15
CA GLY A 258 14.55 -17.01 -5.60
C GLY A 258 15.06 -17.10 -4.16
N THR A 259 16.26 -17.62 -3.96
CA THR A 259 16.88 -17.74 -2.62
C THR A 259 17.43 -16.42 -2.07
N GLY A 260 17.48 -15.37 -2.90
CA GLY A 260 18.14 -14.11 -2.60
C GLY A 260 19.67 -14.21 -2.51
N GLN A 261 20.26 -15.39 -2.67
CA GLN A 261 21.71 -15.58 -2.59
C GLN A 261 22.39 -15.10 -3.87
N VAL A 262 23.46 -14.33 -3.69
CA VAL A 262 24.25 -13.76 -4.77
C VAL A 262 25.73 -14.03 -4.50
N VAL A 263 26.36 -14.73 -5.44
CA VAL A 263 27.81 -14.84 -5.57
C VAL A 263 28.18 -14.03 -6.81
N LEU A 264 28.77 -12.87 -6.57
CA LEU A 264 29.22 -11.96 -7.61
C LEU A 264 30.71 -12.19 -7.84
N LYS A 265 31.08 -12.40 -9.10
CA LYS A 265 32.48 -12.50 -9.53
C LYS A 265 32.74 -11.56 -10.70
N ILE A 266 33.76 -10.74 -10.55
CA ILE A 266 34.24 -9.80 -11.56
C ILE A 266 35.61 -10.30 -12.03
N THR A 267 35.75 -10.45 -13.34
CA THR A 267 36.96 -10.91 -14.02
C THR A 267 37.49 -9.84 -14.97
#